data_AF-A0A0T5Z331-F1
#
_entry.id   AF-A0A0T5Z331-F1
#
_cell.length_a   1.000
_cell.length_b   1.000
_cell.length_c   1.000
_cell.angle_alpha   90.00
_cell.angle_beta   90.00
_cell.angle_gamma   90.00
#
_symmetry.space_group_name_H-M   'P 1'
#
loop_
_entity.id
_entity.type
_entity.pdbx_description
1 polymer ?
#
loop_
_entity_poly.entity_id
_entity_poly.type
_entity_poly.pdbx_seq_one_letter_code
_entity_poly.pdbx_strand_id
1 'polypeptide(L)'
;YYTNSSQLPVGFTDDPFEALARQEPLQQKYTGGTVLHLYMNERISSTEACRRLVRRSLERFRLPYITITPTFSICPTHGYLSGEHEFCPKCDEEAIAHKQQEQHSHVHQ
;
A
#
# COMPACT_ATOMS: atom_id res chain seq x y z
N TYR A 1 17.13 -9.47 9.22
CA TYR A 1 17.40 -8.92 7.88
C TYR A 1 18.19 -7.62 8.04
N TYR A 2 18.89 -7.16 7.00
CA TYR A 2 19.50 -5.82 6.96
C TYR A 2 18.62 -4.87 6.16
N THR A 3 18.60 -3.61 6.59
CA THR A 3 17.97 -2.52 5.84
C THR A 3 18.89 -2.10 4.70
N ASN A 4 18.33 -1.86 3.51
CA ASN A 4 19.11 -1.45 2.34
C ASN A 4 19.73 -0.05 2.57
N SER A 5 21.04 0.09 2.33
CA SER A 5 21.75 1.38 2.39
C SER A 5 21.49 2.12 3.72
N SER A 6 21.14 3.40 3.67
CA SER A 6 20.73 4.22 4.82
C SER A 6 19.22 4.46 4.88
N GLN A 7 18.43 3.55 4.31
CA GLN A 7 16.96 3.61 4.38
C GLN A 7 16.48 3.44 5.83
N LEU A 8 15.23 3.86 6.08
CA LEU A 8 14.58 3.60 7.36
C LEU A 8 14.33 2.10 7.54
N PRO A 9 14.40 1.58 8.78
CA PRO A 9 13.94 0.22 9.06
C PRO A 9 12.50 -0.01 8.59
N VAL A 10 12.20 -1.26 8.23
CA VAL A 10 10.81 -1.67 7.93
C VAL A 10 9.91 -1.38 9.13
N GLY A 11 8.74 -0.79 8.88
CA GLY A 11 7.77 -0.45 9.92
C GLY A 11 8.17 0.74 10.80
N PHE A 12 9.15 1.56 10.40
CA PHE A 12 9.58 2.71 11.19
C PHE A 12 8.48 3.79 11.33
N THR A 13 7.77 4.09 10.25
CA THR A 13 6.65 5.05 10.23
C THR A 13 5.73 4.74 9.06
N ASP A 14 4.44 5.01 9.25
CA ASP A 14 3.41 4.96 8.21
C ASP A 14 3.19 6.34 7.56
N ASP A 15 3.79 7.42 8.09
CA ASP A 15 3.69 8.76 7.52
C ASP A 15 4.75 8.97 6.41
N PRO A 16 4.36 9.08 5.13
CA PRO A 16 5.31 9.33 4.05
C PRO A 16 6.10 10.63 4.22
N PHE A 17 5.51 11.67 4.81
CA PHE A 17 6.18 12.96 4.98
C PHE A 17 7.21 12.93 6.10
N GLU A 18 6.96 12.18 7.16
CA GLU A 18 7.98 11.90 8.17
C GLU A 18 9.14 11.11 7.55
N ALA A 19 8.84 10.06 6.78
CA ALA A 19 9.86 9.27 6.10
C ALA A 19 10.74 10.13 5.17
N LEU A 20 10.11 11.00 4.35
CA LEU A 20 10.78 11.96 3.49
C LEU A 20 11.69 12.90 4.29
N ALA A 21 11.19 13.50 5.37
CA ALA A 21 11.95 14.45 6.19
C ALA A 21 13.17 13.82 6.85
N ARG A 22 13.06 12.59 7.35
CA ARG A 22 14.18 11.87 7.97
C ARG A 22 15.23 11.43 6.97
N GLN A 23 14.81 11.10 5.76
CA GLN A 23 15.70 10.58 4.72
C GLN A 23 16.40 11.70 3.94
N GLU A 24 15.76 12.85 3.75
CA GLU A 24 16.30 13.96 2.95
C GLU A 24 17.78 14.31 3.25
N PRO A 25 18.23 14.50 4.50
CA PRO A 25 19.61 14.90 4.78
C PRO A 25 20.66 13.85 4.39
N LEU A 26 20.28 12.57 4.40
CA LEU A 26 21.15 11.47 4.01
C LEU A 26 21.10 11.25 2.50
N GLN A 27 19.89 11.29 1.94
CA GLN A 27 19.67 10.97 0.55
C GLN A 27 20.29 11.99 -0.41
N GLN A 28 20.35 13.26 -0.01
CA GLN A 28 21.06 14.32 -0.76
C GLN A 28 22.57 14.07 -0.92
N LYS A 29 23.17 13.20 -0.09
CA LYS A 29 24.61 12.89 -0.15
C LYS A 29 24.94 11.85 -1.21
N TYR A 30 23.96 11.08 -1.69
CA TYR A 30 24.18 10.08 -2.73
C TYR A 30 24.14 10.72 -4.11
N THR A 31 25.30 10.80 -4.77
CA THR A 31 25.45 11.32 -6.13
C THR A 31 25.42 10.23 -7.20
N GLY A 32 25.64 8.97 -6.81
CA GLY A 32 25.57 7.79 -7.69
C GLY A 32 24.16 7.27 -7.97
N GLY A 33 23.13 7.99 -7.49
CA GLY A 33 21.73 7.60 -7.58
C GLY A 33 21.20 7.04 -6.26
N THR A 34 19.98 7.46 -5.93
CA THR A 34 19.21 6.91 -4.83
C THR A 34 17.72 6.95 -5.15
N VAL A 35 16.96 6.05 -4.53
CA VAL A 35 15.50 6.01 -4.59
C VAL A 35 14.96 5.84 -3.18
N LEU A 36 13.92 6.60 -2.84
CA LEU A 36 13.17 6.40 -1.61
C LEU A 36 11.84 5.72 -1.92
N HIS A 37 11.59 4.58 -1.27
CA HIS A 37 10.35 3.84 -1.40
C HIS A 37 9.36 4.29 -0.33
N LEU A 38 8.21 4.81 -0.77
CA LEU A 38 7.08 5.13 0.10
C LEU A 38 6.08 3.97 0.01
N TYR A 39 6.14 3.05 0.97
CA TYR A 39 5.19 1.95 1.11
C TYR A 39 3.93 2.43 1.82
N MET A 40 2.77 2.26 1.19
CA MET A 40 1.48 2.70 1.73
C MET A 40 0.68 1.47 2.14
N ASN A 41 0.24 1.43 3.40
CA ASN A 41 -0.55 0.30 3.92
C ASN A 41 -1.92 0.15 3.23
N GLU A 42 -2.40 1.20 2.57
CA GLU A 42 -3.68 1.21 1.87
C GLU A 42 -3.54 1.66 0.41
N ARG A 43 -4.57 1.34 -0.38
CA ARG A 43 -4.68 1.82 -1.76
C ARG A 43 -4.77 3.34 -1.78
N ILE A 44 -4.08 3.97 -2.73
CA ILE A 44 -4.26 5.40 -2.98
C ILE A 44 -5.72 5.64 -3.43
N SER A 45 -6.42 6.51 -2.71
CA SER A 45 -7.86 6.77 -2.89
C SER A 45 -8.24 7.23 -4.30
N SER A 46 -7.34 7.91 -5.01
CA SER A 46 -7.54 8.34 -6.40
C SER A 46 -6.23 8.68 -7.10
N THR A 47 -6.26 8.72 -8.43
CA THR A 47 -5.14 9.23 -9.26
C THR A 47 -4.76 10.66 -8.88
N GLU A 48 -5.75 11.50 -8.58
CA GLU A 48 -5.54 12.88 -8.15
C GLU A 48 -4.88 12.95 -6.76
N ALA A 49 -5.25 12.07 -5.83
CA ALA A 49 -4.56 11.97 -4.55
C ALA A 49 -3.08 11.57 -4.72
N CYS A 50 -2.80 10.59 -5.59
CA CYS A 50 -1.42 10.19 -5.94
C CYS A 50 -0.65 11.38 -6.53
N ARG A 51 -1.25 12.09 -7.49
CA ARG A 51 -0.64 13.25 -8.14
C ARG A 51 -0.28 14.33 -7.13
N ARG A 52 -1.17 14.65 -6.19
CA ARG A 52 -0.89 15.62 -5.13
C ARG A 52 0.20 15.14 -4.19
N LEU A 53 0.26 13.86 -3.85
CA LEU A 53 1.31 13.29 -3.03
C LEU A 53 2.68 13.44 -3.72
N VAL A 54 2.80 12.99 -4.97
CA VAL A 54 4.03 13.15 -5.78
C VAL A 54 4.45 14.61 -5.83
N ARG A 55 3.51 15.51 -6.17
CA ARG A 55 3.78 16.96 -6.26
C ARG A 55 4.32 17.51 -4.95
N ARG A 56 3.63 17.26 -3.83
CA ARG A 56 4.05 17.75 -2.51
C ARG A 56 5.40 17.19 -2.09
N SER A 57 5.68 15.92 -2.37
CA SER A 57 6.97 15.31 -2.06
C SER A 57 8.11 15.98 -2.82
N LEU A 58 7.93 16.23 -4.12
CA LEU A 58 8.98 16.82 -4.97
C LEU A 58 9.12 18.35 -4.80
N GLU A 59 8.05 19.05 -4.40
CA GLU A 59 8.10 20.50 -4.13
C GLU A 59 8.71 20.81 -2.75
N ARG A 60 8.50 19.95 -1.75
CA ARG A 60 8.92 20.20 -0.36
C ARG A 60 10.26 19.59 0.01
N PHE A 61 10.69 18.53 -0.68
CA PHE A 61 11.92 17.80 -0.37
C PHE A 61 12.81 17.68 -1.60
N ARG A 62 14.13 17.72 -1.40
CA ARG A 62 15.14 17.57 -2.46
C ARG A 62 15.50 16.09 -2.66
N LEU A 63 14.49 15.29 -2.94
CA LEU A 63 14.60 13.86 -3.22
C LEU A 63 14.16 13.64 -4.68
N PRO A 64 15.10 13.54 -5.64
CA PRO A 64 14.76 13.58 -7.06
C PRO A 64 14.06 12.31 -7.55
N TYR A 65 14.14 11.21 -6.79
CA TYR A 65 13.57 9.94 -7.18
C TYR A 65 12.87 9.25 -6.02
N ILE A 66 11.56 9.15 -6.13
CA ILE A 66 10.69 8.46 -5.18
C ILE A 66 9.84 7.43 -5.92
N THR A 67 9.40 6.41 -5.18
CA THR A 67 8.33 5.51 -5.63
C THR A 67 7.22 5.52 -4.59
N ILE A 68 5.99 5.30 -5.05
CA ILE A 68 4.84 5.13 -4.19
C ILE A 68 4.29 3.73 -4.46
N THR A 69 4.28 2.89 -3.43
CA THR A 69 3.91 1.48 -3.52
C THR A 69 2.73 1.23 -2.59
N PRO A 70 1.49 1.25 -3.11
CA PRO A 70 0.32 0.88 -2.32
C PRO A 70 0.19 -0.63 -2.14
N THR A 71 -0.35 -1.04 -1.00
CA THR A 71 -0.65 -2.44 -0.72
C THR A 71 -1.93 -2.91 -1.40
N PHE A 72 -1.89 -4.14 -1.92
CA PHE A 72 -3.03 -4.83 -2.54
C PHE A 72 -2.91 -6.34 -2.41
N SER A 73 -4.05 -7.03 -2.47
CA SER A 73 -4.14 -8.49 -2.58
C SER A 73 -4.67 -8.90 -3.94
N ILE A 74 -4.37 -10.13 -4.37
CA ILE A 74 -4.91 -10.73 -5.59
C ILE A 74 -5.74 -11.96 -5.20
N CYS A 75 -7.02 -11.94 -5.57
CA CYS A 75 -7.88 -13.11 -5.53
C CYS A 75 -7.91 -13.79 -6.91
N PRO A 76 -7.76 -15.13 -7.00
CA PRO A 76 -7.91 -15.86 -8.25
C PRO A 76 -9.28 -15.68 -8.92
N THR A 77 -10.33 -15.44 -8.12
CA THR A 77 -11.72 -15.28 -8.58
C THR A 77 -12.07 -13.82 -8.86
N HIS A 78 -11.73 -12.92 -7.94
CA HIS A 78 -12.17 -11.51 -7.99
C HIS A 78 -11.10 -10.52 -8.45
N GLY A 79 -9.88 -10.99 -8.74
CA GLY A 79 -8.77 -10.16 -9.20
C GLY A 79 -8.22 -9.24 -8.11
N TYR A 80 -7.99 -7.98 -8.47
CA TYR A 80 -7.33 -6.99 -7.61
C TYR A 80 -8.21 -6.54 -6.43
N LEU A 81 -7.67 -6.58 -5.22
CA LEU A 81 -8.29 -6.13 -3.98
C LEU A 81 -7.44 -5.03 -3.35
N SER A 82 -8.09 -3.97 -2.87
CA SER A 82 -7.40 -2.86 -2.21
C SER A 82 -6.98 -3.23 -0.78
N GLY A 83 -5.71 -2.99 -0.43
CA GLY A 83 -5.18 -3.29 0.90
C GLY A 83 -4.74 -4.75 1.06
N GLU A 84 -4.25 -5.08 2.25
CA GLU A 84 -3.83 -6.42 2.64
C GLU A 84 -5.04 -7.24 3.10
N HIS A 85 -5.23 -8.39 2.47
CA HIS A 85 -6.27 -9.36 2.81
C HIS A 85 -5.66 -10.76 2.83
N GLU A 86 -5.72 -11.44 3.97
CA GLU A 86 -5.34 -12.86 4.09
C GLU A 86 -6.34 -13.77 3.36
N PHE A 87 -7.62 -13.42 3.42
CA PHE A 87 -8.72 -14.10 2.72
C PHE A 87 -9.53 -13.08 1.90
N CYS A 88 -10.03 -13.50 0.73
CA CYS A 88 -10.79 -12.60 -0.13
C CYS A 88 -12.15 -12.27 0.53
N PRO A 89 -12.43 -11.00 0.86
CA PRO A 89 -13.69 -10.65 1.53
C PRO A 89 -14.92 -10.95 0.66
N LYS A 90 -14.77 -10.87 -0.67
CA LYS A 90 -15.83 -11.20 -1.62
C LYS A 90 -16.12 -12.70 -1.69
N CYS A 91 -15.09 -13.54 -1.62
CA CYS A 91 -15.29 -15.00 -1.54
C CYS A 91 -16.01 -15.39 -0.26
N ASP A 92 -15.65 -14.76 0.86
CA ASP A 92 -16.28 -15.02 2.15
C ASP A 92 -17.75 -14.60 2.14
N GLU A 93 -18.07 -13.42 1.60
CA GLU A 93 -19.46 -12.95 1.41
C GLU A 93 -20.27 -13.93 0.55
N GLU A 94 -19.72 -14.38 -0.58
CA GLU A 94 -20.36 -15.38 -1.46
C GLU A 94 -20.61 -16.71 -0.73
N ALA A 95 -19.62 -17.21 0.01
CA ALA A 95 -19.74 -18.46 0.78
C ALA A 95 -20.80 -18.37 1.89
N ILE A 96 -20.90 -17.22 2.56
CA ILE A 96 -21.94 -16.96 3.57
C ILE A 96 -23.31 -16.94 2.92
N ALA A 97 -23.46 -16.25 1.78
CA ALA A 97 -24.72 -16.18 1.05
C ALA A 97 -25.20 -17.55 0.57
N HIS A 98 -24.29 -18.39 0.04
CA HIS A 98 -24.60 -19.77 -0.36
C HIS A 98 -25.10 -20.61 0.83
N LYS A 99 -24.43 -20.57 1.97
CA LYS A 99 -24.86 -21.29 3.18
C LYS A 99 -26.25 -20.86 3.66
N GLN A 100 -26.56 -19.56 3.59
CA GLN A 100 -27.87 -19.04 3.98
C GLN A 100 -28.99 -19.53 3.06
N GLN A 101 -28.73 -19.65 1.75
CA GLN A 101 -29.71 -20.17 0.78
C GLN A 101 -29.95 -21.68 0.96
N GLU A 102 -28.92 -22.46 1.26
CA GLU A 102 -29.04 -23.90 1.56
C GLU A 102 -29.86 -24.14 2.84
N GLN A 103 -29.64 -23.33 3.87
CA GLN A 103 -30.41 -23.42 5.11
C GLN A 103 -31.89 -23.05 4.91
N HIS A 104 -32.19 -21.99 4.14
CA HIS A 104 -33.57 -21.61 3.83
C HIS A 104 -34.31 -22.67 3.01
N SER A 105 -33.62 -23.36 2.10
CA SER A 105 -34.24 -24.42 1.29
C SER A 105 -34.48 -25.71 2.08
N HIS A 106 -33.67 -26.02 3.10
CA HIS A 106 -33.92 -27.13 4.03
C HIS A 106 -35.05 -26.89 5.03
N VAL A 107 -35.39 -25.63 5.35
CA VAL A 107 -36.49 -25.29 6.28
C VAL A 107 -37.87 -25.33 5.60
N HIS A 108 -37.91 -25.31 4.27
CA HIS A 108 -39.14 -25.34 3.48
C HIS A 108 -39.43 -26.69 2.78
N GLN A 109 -38.69 -27.75 3.11
CA GLN A 109 -39.07 -29.14 2.84
C GLN A 109 -39.64 -29.79 4.10
#